data_AF-A0A0G0ZF78-F1
#
_entry.id   AF-A0A0G0ZF78-F1
#
_cell.length_a   1.000
_cell.length_b   1.000
_cell.length_c   1.000
_cell.angle_alpha   90.00
_cell.angle_beta   90.00
_cell.angle_gamma   90.00
#
_symmetry.space_group_name_H-M   'P 1'
#
loop_
_entity.id
_entity.type
_entity.pdbx_description
1 polymer ?
#
loop_
_entity_poly.entity_id
_entity_poly.type
_entity_poly.pdbx_seq_one_letter_code
_entity_poly.pdbx_strand_id
1 'polypeptide(L)'
;MQTLIFLFGIVVGVVGIWVFGWVKSRQKKESLIERQRREKEEDKERILGLMESGNQPLSNEHVRMMIDIPESTATRYFEELEREGKVRQVGTTGQAVYYELVQ
;
A
#
# COMPACT_ATOMS: atom_id res chain seq x y z
N MET A 1 -34.38 18.06 -43.03
CA MET A 1 -33.15 17.26 -42.84
C MET A 1 -32.13 17.97 -41.95
N GLN A 2 -31.83 19.24 -42.19
CA GLN A 2 -30.85 19.99 -41.38
C GLN A 2 -31.21 20.13 -39.88
N THR A 3 -32.48 20.34 -39.56
CA THR A 3 -32.99 20.41 -38.18
C THR A 3 -32.85 19.09 -37.40
N LEU A 4 -32.94 17.95 -38.08
CA LEU A 4 -32.76 16.61 -37.48
C LEU A 4 -31.29 16.36 -37.10
N ILE A 5 -30.34 16.86 -37.89
CA ILE A 5 -28.90 16.75 -37.60
C ILE A 5 -28.53 17.56 -36.35
N PHE A 6 -29.07 18.77 -36.22
CA PHE A 6 -28.85 19.60 -35.01
C PHE A 6 -29.44 18.96 -33.75
N LEU A 7 -30.64 18.36 -33.84
CA LEU A 7 -31.24 17.63 -32.72
C LEU A 7 -30.42 16.42 -32.30
N PHE A 8 -29.89 15.65 -33.27
CA PHE A 8 -29.04 14.51 -32.98
C PHE A 8 -27.73 14.92 -32.28
N GLY A 9 -27.10 16.01 -32.72
CA GLY A 9 -25.89 16.54 -32.08
C GLY A 9 -26.10 16.94 -30.62
N ILE A 10 -27.26 17.52 -30.28
CA ILE A 10 -27.61 17.89 -28.90
C ILE A 10 -27.80 16.63 -28.04
N VAL A 11 -28.50 15.62 -28.55
CA VAL A 11 -28.71 14.35 -27.82
C VAL A 11 -27.39 13.64 -27.56
N VAL A 12 -26.51 13.55 -28.57
CA VAL A 12 -25.18 12.95 -28.42
C VAL A 12 -24.32 13.73 -27.41
N GLY A 13 -24.38 15.06 -27.45
CA GLY A 13 -23.67 15.91 -26.48
C GLY A 13 -24.14 15.68 -25.03
N VAL A 14 -25.45 15.63 -24.80
CA VAL A 14 -26.03 15.40 -23.46
C VAL A 14 -25.70 13.99 -22.95
N VAL A 15 -25.80 12.97 -23.80
CA VAL A 15 -25.43 11.60 -23.44
C VAL A 15 -23.93 11.50 -23.15
N GLY A 16 -23.09 12.17 -23.94
CA GLY A 16 -21.65 12.24 -23.71
C GLY A 16 -21.31 12.86 -22.35
N ILE A 17 -21.96 13.95 -21.96
CA ILE A 17 -21.79 14.60 -20.65
C ILE A 17 -22.24 13.68 -19.51
N TRP A 18 -23.36 12.98 -19.67
CA TRP A 18 -23.87 12.03 -18.68
C TRP A 18 -22.93 10.84 -18.47
N VAL A 19 -22.46 10.23 -19.57
CA VAL A 19 -21.51 9.11 -19.53
C VAL A 19 -20.19 9.55 -18.91
N PHE A 20 -19.67 10.73 -19.29
CA PHE A 20 -18.42 11.26 -18.75
C PHE A 20 -18.51 11.55 -17.24
N GLY A 21 -19.61 12.16 -16.79
CA GLY A 21 -19.86 12.40 -15.36
C GLY A 21 -19.93 11.10 -14.55
N TRP A 22 -20.57 10.06 -15.10
CA TRP A 22 -20.70 8.76 -14.44
C TRP A 22 -19.40 7.96 -14.37
N VAL A 23 -18.55 8.03 -15.41
CA VAL A 23 -17.22 7.41 -15.39
C VAL A 23 -16.33 8.07 -14.33
N LYS A 24 -16.38 9.40 -14.20
CA LYS A 24 -15.59 10.13 -13.19
C LYS A 24 -16.06 9.87 -11.76
N SER A 25 -17.35 9.62 -11.54
CA SER A 25 -17.90 9.33 -10.21
C SER A 25 -17.57 7.92 -9.68
N ARG A 26 -16.93 7.07 -10.49
CA ARG A 26 -16.46 5.73 -10.07
C ARG A 26 -15.06 5.71 -9.47
N GLN A 27 -14.37 6.85 -9.36
CA GLN A 27 -13.21 6.95 -8.48
C GLN A 27 -13.69 6.82 -7.03
N LYS A 28 -13.71 5.58 -6.53
CA LYS A 28 -13.96 5.22 -5.14
C LYS A 28 -13.00 6.03 -4.28
N LYS A 29 -13.50 7.04 -3.59
CA LYS A 29 -12.70 7.79 -2.62
C LYS A 29 -12.40 6.82 -1.48
N GLU A 30 -11.17 6.32 -1.47
CA GLU A 30 -10.67 5.48 -0.40
C GLU A 30 -10.76 6.26 0.92
N SER A 31 -11.24 5.62 1.97
CA SER A 31 -11.27 6.25 3.29
C SER A 31 -9.84 6.39 3.82
N LEU A 32 -9.61 7.38 4.69
CA LEU A 32 -8.29 7.54 5.33
C LEU A 32 -7.84 6.27 6.06
N ILE A 33 -8.80 5.55 6.68
CA ILE A 33 -8.55 4.30 7.40
C ILE A 33 -8.11 3.20 6.43
N GLU A 34 -8.79 3.07 5.30
CA GLU A 34 -8.46 2.06 4.29
C GLU A 34 -7.08 2.33 3.69
N ARG A 35 -6.79 3.60 3.40
CA ARG A 35 -5.49 4.02 2.90
C ARG A 35 -4.36 3.70 3.88
N GLN A 36 -4.53 4.04 5.16
CA GLN A 36 -3.53 3.75 6.19
C GLN A 36 -3.31 2.24 6.38
N ARG A 37 -4.38 1.45 6.31
CA ARG A 37 -4.29 -0.01 6.35
C ARG A 37 -3.49 -0.52 5.14
N ARG A 38 -3.79 -0.02 3.94
CA ARG A 38 -3.09 -0.43 2.72
C ARG A 38 -1.61 -0.09 2.76
N GLU A 39 -1.26 1.16 3.07
CA GLU A 39 0.13 1.62 3.20
C GLU A 39 0.91 0.75 4.22
N LYS A 40 0.28 0.39 5.35
CA LYS A 40 0.87 -0.54 6.32
C LYS A 40 1.16 -1.92 5.71
N GLU A 41 0.19 -2.53 5.04
CA GLU A 41 0.37 -3.86 4.46
C GLU A 41 1.43 -3.84 3.35
N GLU A 42 1.45 -2.79 2.52
CA GLU A 42 2.48 -2.57 1.49
C GLU A 42 3.88 -2.48 2.11
N ASP A 43 4.06 -1.74 3.21
CA ASP A 43 5.36 -1.65 3.88
C ASP A 43 5.78 -2.98 4.54
N LYS A 44 4.84 -3.75 5.11
CA LYS A 44 5.13 -5.10 5.61
C LYS A 44 5.59 -6.03 4.49
N GLU A 45 4.94 -5.99 3.33
CA GLU A 45 5.36 -6.76 2.15
C GLU A 45 6.74 -6.34 1.67
N ARG A 46 7.06 -5.04 1.67
CA ARG A 46 8.40 -4.53 1.32
C ARG A 46 9.46 -5.06 2.27
N ILE A 47 9.20 -5.09 3.58
CA ILE A 47 10.12 -5.67 4.58
C ILE A 47 10.38 -7.14 4.27
N LEU A 48 9.34 -7.94 4.03
CA LEU A 48 9.48 -9.36 3.69
C LEU A 48 10.25 -9.55 2.38
N GLY A 49 9.94 -8.76 1.34
CA GLY A 49 10.65 -8.80 0.07
C GLY A 49 12.14 -8.51 0.20
N LEU A 50 12.54 -7.59 1.10
CA LEU A 50 13.96 -7.36 1.40
C LEU A 50 14.62 -8.59 2.03
N MET A 51 13.93 -9.26 2.95
CA MET A 51 14.42 -10.47 3.60
C MET A 51 14.57 -11.63 2.61
N GLU A 52 13.56 -11.84 1.77
CA GLU A 52 13.56 -12.89 0.72
C GLU A 52 14.65 -12.65 -0.34
N SER A 53 14.98 -11.38 -0.60
CA SER A 53 16.07 -10.99 -1.51
C SER A 53 17.47 -11.21 -0.93
N GLY A 54 17.58 -11.79 0.28
CA GLY A 54 18.85 -12.14 0.92
C GLY A 54 19.42 -11.05 1.84
N ASN A 55 18.68 -9.98 2.14
CA ASN A 55 19.13 -8.93 3.07
C ASN A 55 18.97 -9.32 4.55
N GLN A 56 19.11 -10.60 4.88
CA GLN A 56 19.02 -11.10 6.25
C GLN A 56 20.38 -11.15 6.92
N PRO A 57 20.45 -10.95 8.26
CA PRO A 57 19.34 -10.55 9.14
C PRO A 57 19.00 -9.04 9.06
N LEU A 58 17.72 -8.69 9.29
CA LEU A 58 17.27 -7.28 9.29
C LEU A 58 17.07 -6.75 10.72
N SER A 59 17.54 -5.54 10.98
CA SER A 59 17.21 -4.77 12.19
C SER A 59 16.19 -3.67 11.86
N ASN A 60 15.62 -3.03 12.90
CA ASN A 60 14.74 -1.87 12.71
C ASN A 60 15.46 -0.72 11.97
N GLU A 61 16.75 -0.55 12.24
CA GLU A 61 17.59 0.46 11.59
C GLU A 61 17.80 0.16 10.10
N HIS A 62 17.99 -1.11 9.73
CA HIS A 62 18.08 -1.53 8.33
C HIS A 62 16.80 -1.17 7.56
N VAL A 63 15.63 -1.43 8.15
CA VAL A 63 14.34 -1.06 7.56
C VAL A 63 14.19 0.45 7.41
N ARG A 64 14.60 1.23 8.42
CA ARG A 64 14.60 2.69 8.34
C ARG A 64 15.44 3.19 7.16
N MET A 65 16.64 2.65 6.98
CA MET A 65 17.53 3.06 5.90
C MET A 65 17.07 2.62 4.50
N MET A 66 16.42 1.46 4.38
CA MET A 66 16.06 0.89 3.07
C MET A 66 14.65 1.23 2.59
N ILE A 67 13.69 1.35 3.51
CA ILE A 67 12.27 1.53 3.19
C ILE A 67 11.80 2.97 3.48
N ASP A 68 12.64 3.77 4.17
CA ASP A 68 12.38 5.15 4.59
C ASP A 68 11.17 5.28 5.53
N ILE A 69 11.04 4.33 6.47
CA ILE A 69 10.03 4.39 7.55
C ILE A 69 10.70 4.57 8.91
N PRO A 70 10.06 5.26 9.88
CA PRO A 70 10.62 5.43 11.21
C PRO A 70 10.92 4.09 11.90
N GLU A 71 11.98 4.04 12.71
CA GLU A 71 12.39 2.83 13.44
C GLU A 71 11.27 2.27 14.35
N SER A 72 10.50 3.16 14.99
CA SER A 72 9.34 2.78 15.80
C SER A 72 8.22 2.14 14.98
N THR A 73 8.03 2.60 13.74
CA THR A 73 7.09 2.00 12.78
C THR A 73 7.58 0.62 12.35
N ALA A 74 8.88 0.50 12.03
CA ALA A 74 9.50 -0.79 11.69
C ALA A 74 9.36 -1.80 12.84
N THR A 75 9.59 -1.37 14.08
CA THR A 75 9.40 -2.20 15.28
C THR A 75 7.99 -2.77 15.33
N ARG A 76 6.96 -1.91 15.21
CA ARG A 76 5.56 -2.34 15.21
C ARG A 76 5.26 -3.31 14.05
N TYR A 77 5.83 -3.10 12.88
CA TYR A 77 5.60 -3.96 11.73
C TYR A 77 6.26 -5.32 11.90
N PHE A 78 7.48 -5.39 12.46
CA PHE A 78 8.10 -6.65 12.83
C PHE A 78 7.32 -7.40 13.92
N GLU A 79 6.82 -6.71 14.95
CA GLU A 79 5.95 -7.33 15.97
C GLU A 79 4.67 -7.93 15.36
N GLU A 80 4.05 -7.23 14.39
CA GLU A 80 2.90 -7.77 13.67
C GLU A 80 3.29 -8.97 12.80
N LEU A 81 4.39 -8.89 12.05
CA LEU A 81 4.88 -9.98 11.21
C LEU A 81 5.28 -11.21 12.03
N GLU A 82 5.81 -11.02 13.24
CA GLU A 82 6.12 -12.10 14.17
C GLU A 82 4.84 -12.74 14.71
N ARG A 83 3.83 -11.93 15.06
CA ARG A 83 2.50 -12.43 15.45
C ARG A 83 1.80 -13.19 14.33
N GLU A 84 2.03 -12.78 13.08
CA GLU A 84 1.58 -13.48 11.88
C GLU A 84 2.40 -14.74 11.57
N GLY A 85 3.50 -14.99 12.29
CA GLY A 85 4.37 -16.16 12.13
C GLY A 85 5.29 -16.10 10.92
N LYS A 86 5.51 -14.92 10.33
CA LYS A 86 6.35 -14.74 9.13
C LYS A 86 7.82 -14.49 9.46
N VAL A 87 8.09 -13.84 10.58
CA VAL A 87 9.44 -13.54 11.07
C VAL A 87 9.57 -13.91 12.55
N ARG A 88 10.80 -14.00 13.04
CA ARG A 88 11.12 -14.24 14.44
C ARG A 88 12.18 -13.27 14.90
N GLN A 89 11.98 -12.66 16.07
CA GLN A 89 12.99 -11.85 16.72
C GLN A 89 14.13 -12.71 17.24
N VAL A 90 15.36 -12.25 16.98
CA VAL A 90 16.58 -12.78 17.56
C VAL A 90 17.24 -11.66 18.36
N GLY A 91 17.66 -11.99 19.59
CA GLY A 91 18.12 -11.00 20.56
C GLY A 91 16.98 -10.41 21.38
N THR A 92 17.29 -9.91 22.58
CA THR A 92 16.28 -9.49 23.56
C THR A 92 16.09 -7.98 23.61
N THR A 93 17.19 -7.20 23.55
CA THR A 93 17.14 -5.74 23.66
C THR A 93 18.30 -5.06 22.92
N GLY A 94 18.08 -3.79 22.53
CA GLY A 94 19.10 -2.92 21.96
C GLY A 94 19.55 -3.31 20.55
N GLN A 95 20.77 -2.91 20.18
CA GLN A 95 21.33 -3.09 18.83
C GLN A 95 21.56 -4.55 18.44
N ALA A 96 21.50 -5.48 19.39
CA ALA A 96 21.61 -6.91 19.12
C ALA A 96 20.29 -7.52 18.60
N VAL A 97 19.21 -6.74 18.53
CA VAL A 97 17.91 -7.21 18.03
C VAL A 97 17.87 -7.19 16.51
N TYR A 98 17.56 -8.33 15.93
CA TYR A 98 17.32 -8.49 14.50
C TYR A 98 16.26 -9.55 14.24
N TYR A 99 15.78 -9.64 13.00
CA TYR A 99 14.70 -10.52 12.60
C TYR A 99 15.13 -11.45 11.46
N GLU A 100 14.64 -12.68 11.52
CA GLU A 100 14.84 -13.74 10.53
C GLU A 100 13.47 -14.24 10.03
N LEU A 101 13.39 -14.69 8.79
CA LEU A 101 12.18 -15.36 8.28
C LEU A 101 11.97 -16.68 9.02
N VAL A 102 10.71 -16.98 9.35
CA VAL A 102 10.31 -18.30 9.82
C VAL A 102 10.14 -19.18 8.57
N GLN A 103 10.91 -20.27 8.48
CA GLN A 103 10.77 -21.28 7.42
C GLN A 103 9.53 -22.16 7.63
#